data_AF-A0A7V9DLJ8-F1
#
_entry.id   AF-A0A7V9DLJ8-F1
#
_cell.length_a   1.000
_cell.length_b   1.000
_cell.length_c   1.000
_cell.angle_alpha   90.00
_cell.angle_beta   90.00
_cell.angle_gamma   90.00
#
_symmetry.space_group_name_H-M   'P 1'
#
loop_
_entity.id
_entity.type
_entity.pdbx_description
1 polymer ?
#
loop_
_entity_poly.entity_id
_entity_poly.type
_entity_poly.pdbx_seq_one_letter_code
_entity_poly.pdbx_strand_id
1 'polypeptide(L)' 'MHAVTTVPAPTRDDVLGVLSGVVDPELGSDIVSLGMVPAVDVADDGVVR' A
#
# COMPACT_ATOMS: atom_id res chain seq x y z
N MET A 1 -33.25 4.27 -7.49
CA MET A 1 -32.39 3.11 -7.16
C MET A 1 -30.96 3.53 -7.44
N HIS A 2 -30.14 3.77 -6.42
CA HIS A 2 -28.71 4.06 -6.63
C HIS A 2 -27.96 2.73 -6.70
N ALA A 3 -27.20 2.51 -7.78
CA ALA A 3 -26.34 1.35 -7.89
C ALA A 3 -25.23 1.44 -6.84
N VAL A 4 -25.03 0.38 -6.07
CA VAL A 4 -23.85 0.24 -5.21
C VAL A 4 -22.68 -0.08 -6.14
N THR A 5 -21.77 0.87 -6.29
CA THR A 5 -20.49 0.62 -6.97
C THR A 5 -19.54 0.01 -5.96
N THR A 6 -19.21 -1.27 -6.10
CA THR A 6 -18.18 -1.92 -5.30
C THR A 6 -16.82 -1.48 -5.83
N VAL A 7 -16.05 -0.76 -5.02
CA VAL A 7 -14.64 -0.47 -5.33
C VAL A 7 -13.84 -1.74 -5.04
N PRO A 8 -13.04 -2.26 -5.99
CA PRO A 8 -12.19 -3.42 -5.73
C PRO A 8 -11.16 -3.10 -4.64
N ALA A 9 -10.79 -4.12 -3.86
CA ALA A 9 -9.68 -4.01 -2.90
C ALA A 9 -8.37 -3.63 -3.64
N PRO A 10 -7.48 -2.85 -2.99
CA PRO A 10 -6.19 -2.54 -3.58
C PRO A 10 -5.36 -3.80 -3.73
N THR A 11 -4.44 -3.81 -4.69
CA THR A 11 -3.44 -4.86 -4.79
C THR A 11 -2.26 -4.57 -3.85
N ARG A 12 -1.44 -5.59 -3.57
CA ARG A 12 -0.16 -5.41 -2.85
C ARG A 12 0.73 -4.37 -3.54
N ASP A 13 0.75 -4.36 -4.87
CA ASP A 13 1.58 -3.45 -5.65
C ASP A 13 1.06 -2.00 -5.59
N ASP A 14 -0.26 -1.80 -5.52
CA ASP A 14 -0.85 -0.46 -5.28
C ASP A 14 -0.39 0.09 -3.93
N VAL A 15 -0.41 -0.73 -2.88
CA VAL A 15 0.05 -0.33 -1.53
C VAL A 15 1.53 0.00 -1.55
N LEU A 16 2.37 -0.87 -2.13
CA LEU A 16 3.81 -0.61 -2.23
C LEU A 16 4.13 0.63 -3.06
N GLY A 17 3.37 0.88 -4.13
CA GLY A 17 3.50 2.08 -4.94
C GLY A 17 3.26 3.35 -4.13
N VAL A 18 2.22 3.37 -3.29
CA VAL A 18 1.96 4.50 -2.38
C VAL A 18 3.06 4.63 -1.32
N LEU A 19 3.48 3.52 -0.70
CA LEU A 19 4.52 3.52 0.33
C LEU A 19 5.89 3.98 -0.19
N SER A 20 6.18 3.79 -1.49
CA SER A 20 7.41 4.33 -2.11
C SER A 20 7.49 5.86 -2.14
N GLY A 21 6.37 6.56 -1.87
CA GLY A 21 6.37 8.01 -1.67
C GLY A 21 6.83 8.45 -0.27
N VAL A 22 6.95 7.52 0.68
CA VAL A 22 7.39 7.79 2.05
C VAL A 22 8.91 7.66 2.12
N VAL A 23 9.56 8.79 2.40
CA VAL A 23 11.03 8.90 2.47
C VAL A 23 11.48 8.92 3.93
N ASP A 24 12.46 8.09 4.26
CA ASP A 24 13.14 8.14 5.55
C ASP A 24 14.02 9.42 5.61
N PRO A 25 13.83 10.32 6.58
CA PRO A 25 14.53 11.59 6.63
C PRO A 25 16.02 11.47 7.00
N GLU A 26 16.43 10.35 7.61
CA GLU A 26 17.81 10.12 8.02
C GLU A 26 18.64 9.55 6.86
N LEU A 27 18.04 8.67 6.05
CA LEU A 27 18.68 7.99 4.93
C LEU A 27 18.41 8.65 3.56
N GLY A 28 17.36 9.47 3.44
CA GLY A 28 17.03 10.23 2.23
C GLY A 28 16.51 9.38 1.07
N SER A 29 16.03 8.16 1.34
CA SER A 29 15.50 7.22 0.35
C SER A 29 14.14 6.67 0.80
N ASP A 30 13.38 6.09 -0.13
CA ASP A 30 12.07 5.56 0.18
C ASP A 30 12.13 4.25 0.98
N ILE A 31 11.15 4.06 1.87
CA ILE A 31 11.14 2.93 2.80
C ILE A 31 10.99 1.57 2.11
N VAL A 32 10.49 1.53 0.87
CA VAL A 32 10.32 0.29 0.10
C VAL A 32 11.67 -0.14 -0.48
N SER A 33 12.38 0.77 -1.14
CA SER A 33 13.74 0.55 -1.66
C SER A 33 14.74 0.23 -0.56
N LEU A 34 14.57 0.84 0.63
CA LEU A 34 15.37 0.54 1.82
C LEU A 34 15.06 -0.83 2.46
N GLY A 35 14.01 -1.53 2.00
CA GLY A 35 13.62 -2.84 2.54
C GLY A 35 12.99 -2.77 3.93
N MET A 36 12.45 -1.62 4.34
CA MET A 36 11.83 -1.41 5.66
C MET A 36 10.38 -1.91 5.72
N VAL A 37 9.80 -2.31 4.59
CA VAL A 37 8.45 -2.90 4.49
C VAL A 37 8.59 -4.42 4.28
N PRO A 38 8.63 -5.23 5.36
CA PRO A 38 8.92 -6.66 5.27
C PRO A 38 7.76 -7.47 4.67
N ALA A 39 6.53 -7.04 4.89
CA ALA A 39 5.32 -7.69 4.40
C ALA A 39 4.21 -6.66 4.17
N VAL A 40 3.29 -7.00 3.26
CA VAL A 40 2.03 -6.30 3.02
C VAL A 40 1.02 -7.38 2.65
N ASP A 41 -0.02 -7.51 3.46
CA ASP A 41 -1.16 -8.38 3.20
C ASP A 41 -2.41 -7.53 2.95
N VAL A 42 -3.15 -7.85 1.88
CA VAL A 42 -4.44 -7.23 1.60
C VAL A 42 -5.53 -8.29 1.68
N ALA A 43 -6.47 -8.12 2.60
CA ALA A 43 -7.62 -8.99 2.74
C ALA A 43 -8.71 -8.69 1.69
N ASP A 44 -9.62 -9.64 1.48
CA ASP A 44 -10.69 -9.52 0.48
C ASP A 44 -11.64 -8.33 0.74
N ASP A 45 -11.72 -7.86 1.99
CA ASP A 45 -12.50 -6.68 2.40
C ASP A 45 -11.73 -5.35 2.26
N GLY A 46 -10.50 -5.40 1.73
CA GLY A 46 -9.65 -4.23 1.52
C GLY A 46 -8.83 -3.80 2.74
N VAL A 47 -8.87 -4.54 3.85
CA VAL A 47 -8.00 -4.25 5.01
C VAL A 47 -6.55 -4.58 4.66
N VAL A 48 -5.66 -3.63 4.93
CA VAL A 48 -4.20 -3.76 4.72
C VAL A 48 -3.50 -4.01 6.06
N ARG A 49 -2.56 -4.96 6.12
CA ARG A 49 -1.76 -5.34 7.30
C ARG A 49 -0.28 -5.50 7.00
#